data_AF-A0A849U9H0-F1
#
_entry.id   AF-A0A849U9H0-F1
#
_cell.length_a   1.000
_cell.length_b   1.000
_cell.length_c   1.000
_cell.angle_alpha   90.00
_cell.angle_beta   90.00
_cell.angle_gamma   90.00
#
_symmetry.space_group_name_H-M   'P 1'
#
loop_
_entity.id
_entity.type
_entity.pdbx_description
1 polymer ?
#
loop_
_entity_poly.entity_id
_entity_poly.type
_entity_poly.pdbx_seq_one_letter_code
_entity_poly.pdbx_strand_id
1 'polypeptide(L)'
;MQQEVLANLLRGVDEVLVKDELIKKLEEGRPLRIKAGFDPTAPDLHLGHTVLINKLKQFQDLGHEVLFLIGDFTGMIGDPTGKNVTRKP
;
A
#
# COMPACT_ATOMS: atom_id res chain seq x y z
N MET A 1 18.86 -12.99 -10.49
CA MET A 1 18.24 -11.64 -10.51
C MET A 1 16.76 -11.69 -10.14
N GLN A 2 15.86 -12.35 -10.90
CA GLN A 2 14.43 -12.40 -10.57
C GLN A 2 14.08 -13.07 -9.22
N GLN A 3 14.73 -14.20 -8.87
CA GLN A 3 14.50 -14.85 -7.57
C GLN A 3 14.91 -13.98 -6.37
N GLU A 4 15.98 -13.20 -6.51
CA GLU A 4 16.47 -12.29 -5.47
C GLU A 4 15.55 -11.08 -5.30
N VAL A 5 15.05 -10.52 -6.41
CA VAL A 5 14.01 -9.48 -6.40
C VAL A 5 12.76 -9.98 -5.69
N LEU A 6 12.28 -11.18 -6.04
CA LEU A 6 11.12 -11.77 -5.39
C LEU A 6 11.36 -12.01 -3.90
N ALA A 7 12.52 -12.55 -3.51
CA ALA A 7 12.87 -12.75 -2.11
C ALA A 7 12.88 -11.44 -1.31
N ASN A 8 13.40 -10.35 -1.90
CA ASN A 8 13.41 -9.03 -1.28
C ASN A 8 12.00 -8.44 -1.16
N LEU A 9 11.15 -8.59 -2.18
CA LEU A 9 9.76 -8.15 -2.14
C LEU A 9 8.93 -8.94 -1.12
N LEU A 10 9.19 -10.22 -0.93
CA LEU A 10 8.49 -11.06 0.07
C LEU A 10 9.00 -10.87 1.50
N ARG A 11 10.20 -10.32 1.68
CA ARG A 11 10.77 -10.09 3.01
C ARG A 11 9.90 -9.10 3.79
N GLY A 12 9.50 -9.50 5.00
CA GLY A 12 8.69 -8.68 5.90
C GLY A 12 7.23 -8.52 5.47
N VAL A 13 6.77 -9.32 4.50
CA VAL A 13 5.35 -9.41 4.12
C VAL A 13 4.72 -10.58 4.87
N ASP A 14 3.59 -10.32 5.51
CA ASP A 14 2.83 -11.35 6.24
C ASP A 14 2.14 -12.33 5.29
N GLU A 15 1.45 -11.81 4.27
CA GLU A 15 0.70 -12.62 3.31
C GLU A 15 0.74 -12.05 1.88
N VAL A 16 0.73 -12.94 0.89
CA VAL A 16 0.53 -12.61 -0.53
C VAL A 16 -0.57 -13.51 -1.11
N LEU A 17 -1.75 -12.92 -1.36
CA LEU A 17 -2.96 -13.65 -1.75
C LEU A 17 -2.79 -14.49 -3.04
N VAL A 18 -2.10 -13.95 -4.05
CA VAL A 18 -1.91 -14.62 -5.35
C VAL A 18 -0.45 -14.48 -5.80
N LYS A 19 0.43 -15.23 -5.14
CA LYS A 19 1.88 -15.15 -5.38
C LYS A 19 2.27 -15.43 -6.83
N ASP A 20 1.64 -16.41 -7.48
CA ASP A 20 1.94 -16.75 -8.88
C ASP A 20 1.58 -15.62 -9.85
N GLU A 21 0.55 -14.83 -9.55
CA GLU A 21 0.18 -13.67 -10.36
C GLU A 21 1.20 -12.54 -10.19
N LEU A 22 1.70 -12.31 -8.97
CA LEU A 22 2.80 -11.36 -8.75
C LEU A 22 4.03 -11.72 -9.57
N ILE A 23 4.42 -13.00 -9.60
CA ILE A 23 5.56 -13.48 -10.38
C ILE A 23 5.33 -13.19 -11.87
N LYS A 24 4.18 -13.60 -12.42
CA LYS A 24 3.83 -13.33 -13.83
C LYS A 24 3.87 -11.84 -14.17
N LYS A 25 3.33 -10.97 -13.31
CA LYS A 25 3.35 -9.52 -13.53
C LYS A 25 4.78 -8.95 -13.52
N LEU A 26 5.66 -9.45 -12.67
CA LEU A 26 7.07 -9.04 -12.63
C LEU A 26 7.83 -9.47 -13.91
N GLU A 27 7.45 -10.59 -14.52
CA GLU A 27 8.04 -11.09 -15.77
C GLU A 27 7.61 -10.28 -17.01
N GLU A 28 6.49 -9.55 -16.96
CA GLU A 28 6.01 -8.72 -18.07
C GLU A 28 6.96 -7.58 -18.46
N GLY A 29 7.95 -7.25 -17.62
CA GLY A 29 9.00 -6.27 -17.92
C GLY A 29 8.51 -4.81 -18.07
N ARG A 30 7.25 -4.53 -17.73
CA ARG A 30 6.68 -3.19 -17.68
C ARG A 30 6.61 -2.66 -16.25
N PRO A 31 6.63 -1.33 -16.05
CA PRO A 31 6.30 -0.75 -14.75
C PRO A 31 4.93 -1.21 -14.26
N LEU A 32 4.89 -1.80 -13.06
CA LEU A 32 3.65 -2.15 -12.38
C LEU A 32 3.13 -0.90 -11.64
N ARG A 33 1.82 -0.84 -11.47
CA ARG A 33 1.17 0.19 -10.66
C ARG A 33 0.91 -0.37 -9.27
N ILE A 34 1.61 0.16 -8.28
CA ILE A 34 1.56 -0.29 -6.89
C ILE A 34 0.75 0.70 -6.09
N LYS A 35 -0.47 0.32 -5.72
CA LYS A 35 -1.40 1.18 -4.98
C LYS A 35 -1.27 0.96 -3.47
N ALA A 36 -1.15 2.05 -2.73
CA ALA A 36 -1.36 2.06 -1.28
C ALA A 36 -2.34 3.18 -0.91
N GLY A 37 -3.40 2.83 -0.18
CA GLY A 37 -4.43 3.76 0.27
C GLY A 37 -4.17 4.23 1.69
N PHE A 38 -4.37 5.52 1.94
CA PHE A 38 -4.25 6.16 3.25
C PHE A 38 -5.51 6.96 3.55
N ASP A 39 -6.09 6.75 4.71
CA ASP A 39 -7.23 7.50 5.21
C ASP A 39 -6.73 8.78 5.93
N PRO A 40 -7.13 9.99 5.50
CA PRO A 40 -6.62 11.24 6.06
C PRO A 40 -7.28 11.63 7.41
N THR A 41 -7.86 10.68 8.15
CA THR A 41 -8.50 10.97 9.44
C THR A 41 -7.53 11.28 10.57
N ALA A 42 -6.27 10.85 10.46
CA ALA A 42 -5.19 11.19 11.38
C ALA A 42 -4.37 12.39 10.85
N PRO A 43 -3.81 13.23 11.74
CA PRO A 43 -3.05 14.41 11.32
C PRO A 43 -1.68 14.07 10.71
N ASP A 44 -1.16 12.87 10.96
CA ASP A 44 0.18 12.45 10.58
C ASP A 44 0.31 10.95 10.28
N LEU A 45 1.40 10.58 9.59
CA LEU A 45 1.81 9.19 9.42
C LEU A 45 2.77 8.80 10.54
N HIS A 46 2.28 8.03 11.51
CA HIS A 46 3.12 7.53 12.58
C HIS A 46 4.13 6.46 12.10
N LEU A 47 5.13 6.15 12.94
CA LEU A 47 6.22 5.20 12.64
C LEU A 47 5.77 3.79 12.27
N GLY A 48 4.57 3.35 12.68
CA GLY A 48 3.99 2.08 12.24
C GLY A 48 3.88 1.91 10.72
N HIS A 49 3.83 3.01 9.95
CA HIS A 49 3.79 2.96 8.48
C HIS A 49 5.16 2.68 7.84
N THR A 50 6.25 2.72 8.60
CA THR A 50 7.62 2.59 8.07
C THR A 50 7.82 1.31 7.25
N VAL A 51 7.26 0.18 7.70
CA VAL A 51 7.34 -1.11 6.99
C VAL A 51 6.68 -1.01 5.61
N LEU A 52 5.47 -0.46 5.56
CA LEU A 52 4.70 -0.29 4.32
C LEU A 52 5.39 0.70 3.37
N ILE A 53 5.83 1.86 3.88
CA ILE A 53 6.51 2.88 3.07
C ILE A 53 7.82 2.33 2.48
N ASN A 54 8.60 1.58 3.27
CA ASN A 54 9.82 0.93 2.78
C ASN A 54 9.52 -0.13 1.72
N LYS A 55 8.38 -0.83 1.80
CA LYS A 55 7.95 -1.76 0.75
C LYS A 55 7.63 -1.02 -0.55
N LEU A 56 6.92 0.10 -0.48
CA LEU A 56 6.65 0.95 -1.64
C LEU A 56 7.95 1.46 -2.27
N LYS A 57 8.92 1.88 -1.45
CA LYS A 57 10.25 2.28 -1.90
C LYS A 57 10.96 1.15 -2.66
N GLN A 58 10.93 -0.09 -2.16
CA GLN A 58 11.48 -1.25 -2.87
C GLN A 58 10.86 -1.43 -4.26
N PHE A 59 9.55 -1.25 -4.42
CA PHE A 59 8.91 -1.30 -5.73
C PHE A 59 9.36 -0.13 -6.63
N GLN A 60 9.52 1.08 -6.11
CA GLN A 60 10.05 2.22 -6.88
C GLN A 60 11.50 2.00 -7.32
N ASP A 61 12.34 1.43 -6.46
CA ASP A 61 13.74 1.11 -6.77
C ASP A 61 13.87 0.07 -7.89
N LEU A 62 12.83 -0.77 -8.06
CA LEU A 62 12.69 -1.71 -9.17
C LEU A 62 12.08 -1.09 -10.43
N GLY A 63 11.80 0.22 -10.43
CA GLY A 63 11.25 0.96 -11.58
C GLY A 63 9.74 0.90 -11.73
N HIS A 64 9.00 0.47 -10.69
CA HIS A 64 7.55 0.47 -10.70
C HIS A 64 6.95 1.81 -10.25
N GLU A 65 5.70 2.07 -10.65
CA GLU A 65 4.97 3.29 -10.33
C GLU A 65 4.20 3.12 -9.02
N VAL A 66 4.53 3.90 -7.99
CA VAL A 66 3.76 3.92 -6.73
C VAL A 66 2.65 4.95 -6.81
N LEU A 67 1.43 4.49 -6.59
CA LEU A 67 0.22 5.30 -6.49
C LEU A 67 -0.14 5.43 -5.01
N PHE A 68 0.26 6.55 -4.41
CA PHE A 68 -0.09 6.92 -3.03
C PHE A 68 -1.48 7.57 -3.04
N LEU A 69 -2.51 6.81 -2.68
CA LEU A 69 -3.90 7.24 -2.78
C LEU A 69 -4.40 7.76 -1.44
N ILE A 70 -4.91 8.99 -1.41
CA ILE A 70 -5.66 9.53 -0.27
C ILE A 70 -7.14 9.17 -0.42
N GLY A 71 -7.69 8.46 0.56
CA GLY A 71 -9.09 8.01 0.57
C GLY A 71 -10.01 8.96 1.33
N ASP A 72 -10.13 10.21 0.89
CA ASP A 72 -10.94 11.25 1.54
C ASP A 72 -12.46 11.08 1.32
N PHE A 73 -12.87 10.46 0.22
CA PHE A 73 -14.27 10.38 -0.19
C PHE A 73 -15.20 9.71 0.85
N THR A 74 -14.81 8.56 1.42
CA THR A 74 -15.61 7.90 2.48
C THR A 74 -15.57 8.68 3.79
N GLY A 75 -14.46 9.37 4.08
CA GLY A 75 -14.35 10.26 5.24
C GLY A 75 -15.30 11.46 5.15
N MET A 76 -15.56 11.97 3.95
CA MET A 76 -16.49 13.08 3.71
C MET A 76 -17.97 12.69 3.86
N ILE A 77 -18.33 11.44 3.55
CA ILE A 77 -19.72 10.96 3.65
C ILE A 77 -20.10 10.64 5.11
N GLY A 78 -19.11 10.32 5.95
CA GLY A 78 -19.34 9.82 7.31
C GLY A 78 -19.70 8.33 7.30
N ASP A 79 -19.15 7.58 8.26
CA ASP A 79 -19.41 6.16 8.41
C ASP A 79 -20.89 5.93 8.79
N PRO A 80 -21.73 5.30 7.94
CA PRO A 80 -23.11 5.00 8.30
C PRO A 80 -23.20 3.94 9.41
N THR A 81 -22.10 3.26 9.75
CA THR A 81 -22.05 2.23 10.79
C THR A 81 -21.83 2.83 12.21
N GLY A 82 -22.70 3.76 12.60
CA GLY A 82 -23.15 3.87 14.00
C GLY A 82 -22.11 4.00 15.11
N LYS A 83 -20.99 4.73 14.93
CA LYS A 83 -20.20 5.21 16.07
C LYS A 83 -20.76 6.54 16.58
N ASN A 84 -21.67 6.43 17.55
CA ASN A 84 -22.28 7.48 18.36
C ASN A 84 -21.26 8.29 19.19
N VAL A 85 -20.41 9.09 18.55
CA VAL A 85 -19.82 10.26 19.22
C VAL A 85 -19.66 11.37 18.19
N THR A 86 -20.49 12.40 18.29
CA THR A 86 -20.28 13.68 17.65
C THR A 86 -18.88 14.17 18.02
N ARG A 87 -17.94 14.13 17.06
CA ARG A 87 -16.68 14.87 17.19
C ARG A 87 -17.05 16.35 17.22
N LYS A 88 -16.69 17.03 18.31
CA LYS A 88 -16.85 18.49 18.42
C LYS A 88 -15.95 19.18 17.38
N PRO A 89 -16.39 20.33 16.85
CA PRO A 89 -15.62 21.12 15.87
C PRO A 89 -14.27 21.55 16.42
#